data_AF-A0A352DSI4-F1
#
_entry.id   AF-A0A352DSI4-F1
#
_cell.length_a   1.000
_cell.length_b   1.000
_cell.length_c   1.000
_cell.angle_alpha   90.00
_cell.angle_beta   90.00
_cell.angle_gamma   90.00
#
_symmetry.space_group_name_H-M   'P 1'
#
loop_
_entity.id
_entity.type
_entity.pdbx_description
1 polymer ?
#
loop_
_entity_poly.entity_id
_entity_poly.type
_entity_poly.pdbx_seq_one_letter_code
_entity_poly.pdbx_strand_id
1 'polypeptide(L)'
;MKHAGSPSRRPRNSPLALQVLEPRLALDATGRGSLARSARVDVVAPSIEAIRIVPPEGDGFFGATPVRTAYAAGDRLTFRVTFTEPVMVSGRPTLPVAIGGVTHDAASTGASRRSRFVTFALTLTEDVGDARGVRVAGPIGLPNGASIRDAAGHPAERAASEDFPGVVIDATGPRVTRFSEPIVSARGRVTLDVTFDGPVRVTGAPIIPFSVLGVPRRLEYVAGSGSRTLRFAYAPRPGERPSDSTVALPEAPAVVLPGGASLVDRLGNRPRSLASPTAIMLTAAGASENNDLGALVGTFSASDPDGNGDLIAYELVPGVGADDNSLFRISGRRLEATTIFDYERRATYSIRVRATDSGGLA
;
A
#
# COMPACT_ATOMS: atom_id res chain seq x y z
N MET A 1 16.24 81.21 -41.14
CA MET A 1 15.86 82.10 -40.02
C MET A 1 14.59 81.56 -39.38
N LYS A 2 14.64 81.28 -38.05
CA LYS A 2 13.62 81.51 -37.00
C LYS A 2 12.18 81.00 -37.26
N HIS A 3 11.67 79.99 -36.54
CA HIS A 3 11.20 79.91 -35.13
C HIS A 3 9.67 79.90 -35.03
N ALA A 4 9.12 78.86 -34.38
CA ALA A 4 8.01 78.83 -33.40
C ALA A 4 7.41 77.41 -33.45
N GLY A 5 7.52 76.56 -32.43
CA GLY A 5 6.86 76.70 -31.13
C GLY A 5 5.83 75.56 -31.00
N SER A 6 6.28 74.36 -30.62
CA SER A 6 5.40 73.19 -30.41
C SER A 6 4.67 73.29 -29.07
N PRO A 7 3.32 73.21 -29.02
CA PRO A 7 2.60 73.17 -27.76
C PRO A 7 2.54 71.75 -27.19
N SER A 8 2.89 71.65 -25.90
CA SER A 8 2.76 70.49 -25.03
C SER A 8 1.30 69.99 -24.97
N ARG A 9 1.06 68.74 -25.37
CA ARG A 9 -0.20 68.01 -25.07
C ARG A 9 -0.08 67.37 -23.69
N ARG A 10 -0.73 67.96 -22.69
CA ARG A 10 -1.02 67.28 -21.41
C ARG A 10 -2.00 66.12 -21.66
N PRO A 11 -1.82 64.93 -21.04
CA PRO A 11 -2.84 63.90 -21.06
C PRO A 11 -4.08 64.35 -20.25
N ARG A 12 -5.28 64.19 -20.83
CA ARG A 12 -6.54 64.38 -20.11
C ARG A 12 -6.77 63.16 -19.21
N ASN A 13 -6.63 63.33 -17.91
CA ASN A 13 -7.23 62.40 -16.94
C ASN A 13 -8.74 62.65 -16.93
N SER A 14 -9.49 61.79 -17.61
CA SER A 14 -10.94 61.68 -17.42
C SER A 14 -11.19 60.77 -16.20
N PRO A 15 -11.83 61.22 -15.12
CA PRO A 15 -12.18 60.32 -14.03
C PRO A 15 -13.26 59.33 -14.48
N LEU A 16 -13.07 58.05 -14.18
CA LEU A 16 -14.08 57.01 -14.33
C LEU A 16 -15.18 57.27 -13.29
N ALA A 17 -16.40 57.56 -13.75
CA ALA A 17 -17.56 57.66 -12.89
C ALA A 17 -18.01 56.25 -12.47
N LEU A 18 -17.84 55.92 -11.18
CA LEU A 18 -18.46 54.74 -10.57
C LEU A 18 -19.93 55.07 -10.27
N GLN A 19 -20.86 54.49 -11.01
CA GLN A 19 -22.28 54.61 -10.70
C GLN A 19 -22.65 53.48 -9.72
N VAL A 20 -22.78 53.81 -8.44
CA VAL A 20 -23.33 52.90 -7.43
C VAL A 20 -24.83 52.77 -7.69
N LEU A 21 -25.26 51.61 -8.21
CA LEU A 21 -26.67 51.25 -8.33
C LEU A 21 -27.15 50.72 -6.97
N GLU A 22 -27.73 51.60 -6.16
CA GLU A 22 -28.57 51.19 -5.03
C GLU A 22 -29.78 50.39 -5.57
N PRO A 23 -30.15 49.23 -5.01
CA PRO A 23 -31.36 48.53 -5.39
C PRO A 23 -32.57 49.35 -4.90
N ARG A 24 -33.11 50.23 -5.75
CA ARG A 24 -34.40 50.86 -5.49
C ARG A 24 -35.51 49.81 -5.70
N LEU A 25 -36.26 49.52 -4.64
CA LEU A 25 -37.56 48.88 -4.75
C LEU A 25 -38.43 49.68 -5.73
N ALA A 26 -38.80 49.08 -6.86
CA ALA A 26 -39.86 49.59 -7.70
C ALA A 26 -41.19 49.25 -7.03
N LEU A 27 -41.78 50.22 -6.33
CA LEU A 27 -43.20 50.20 -5.99
C LEU A 27 -43.98 50.62 -7.24
N ASP A 28 -44.85 49.76 -7.74
CA ASP A 28 -45.86 50.16 -8.72
C ASP A 28 -46.92 51.06 -8.03
N ALA A 29 -47.45 52.01 -8.79
CA ALA A 29 -48.38 53.06 -8.35
C ALA A 29 -49.78 52.57 -7.89
N THR A 30 -50.00 51.26 -7.68
CA THR A 30 -51.27 50.69 -7.21
C THR A 30 -51.24 50.15 -5.78
N GLY A 31 -50.12 50.29 -5.05
CA GLY A 31 -50.08 49.99 -3.62
C GLY A 31 -50.36 48.53 -3.24
N ARG A 32 -50.34 47.60 -4.20
CA ARG A 32 -50.38 46.16 -3.93
C ARG A 32 -48.96 45.62 -4.00
N GLY A 33 -48.33 45.53 -2.83
CA GLY A 33 -47.10 44.79 -2.67
C GLY A 33 -47.33 43.33 -3.07
N SER A 34 -46.89 42.97 -4.28
CA SER A 34 -46.44 41.60 -4.49
C SER A 34 -45.27 41.44 -3.54
N LEU A 35 -45.48 40.71 -2.45
CA LEU A 35 -44.39 40.10 -1.72
C LEU A 35 -43.72 39.15 -2.74
N ALA A 36 -42.84 39.69 -3.59
CA ALA A 36 -41.73 38.93 -4.07
C ALA A 36 -41.11 38.40 -2.78
N ARG A 37 -41.41 37.12 -2.49
CA ARG A 37 -40.80 36.39 -1.38
C ARG A 37 -39.36 36.85 -1.38
N SER A 38 -38.93 37.53 -0.32
CA SER A 38 -37.52 37.77 -0.10
C SER A 38 -36.88 36.41 -0.29
N ALA A 39 -36.27 36.19 -1.45
CA ALA A 39 -35.47 35.03 -1.70
C ALA A 39 -34.39 35.21 -0.66
N ARG A 40 -34.44 34.39 0.40
CA ARG A 40 -33.36 34.38 1.36
C ARG A 40 -32.13 34.10 0.51
N VAL A 41 -31.30 35.12 0.33
CA VAL A 41 -30.00 34.94 -0.30
C VAL A 41 -29.29 34.04 0.67
N ASP A 42 -29.11 32.80 0.24
CA ASP A 42 -28.26 31.88 0.97
C ASP A 42 -26.87 32.50 0.98
N VAL A 43 -26.30 32.65 2.16
CA VAL A 43 -24.97 33.23 2.37
C VAL A 43 -24.12 32.31 3.23
N VAL A 44 -24.68 31.17 3.64
CA VAL A 44 -24.01 30.23 4.53
C VAL A 44 -23.38 29.16 3.67
N ALA A 45 -22.09 28.93 3.85
CA ALA A 45 -21.43 27.83 3.18
C ALA A 45 -21.81 26.49 3.85
N PRO A 46 -21.93 25.39 3.08
CA PRO A 46 -22.15 24.08 3.65
C PRO A 46 -20.93 23.67 4.48
N SER A 47 -21.12 23.18 5.71
CA SER A 47 -20.04 22.68 6.57
C SER A 47 -20.25 21.21 6.92
N ILE A 48 -19.19 20.53 7.33
CA ILE A 48 -19.25 19.11 7.72
C ILE A 48 -19.94 19.01 9.09
N GLU A 49 -21.04 18.27 9.14
CA GLU A 49 -21.82 17.98 10.35
C GLU A 49 -21.35 16.70 11.04
N ALA A 50 -21.01 15.64 10.28
CA ALA A 50 -20.54 14.37 10.83
C ALA A 50 -19.82 13.52 9.78
N ILE A 51 -18.86 12.69 10.22
CA ILE A 51 -18.28 11.62 9.41
C ILE A 51 -18.60 10.29 10.07
N ARG A 52 -19.00 9.29 9.29
CA ARG A 52 -19.25 7.94 9.82
C ARG A 52 -18.66 6.89 8.89
N ILE A 53 -18.07 5.86 9.47
CA ILE A 53 -17.79 4.64 8.72
C ILE A 53 -19.11 3.89 8.56
N VAL A 54 -19.42 3.53 7.31
CA VAL A 54 -20.58 2.70 6.99
C VAL A 54 -20.11 1.27 6.74
N PRO A 55 -20.80 0.26 7.31
CA PRO A 55 -20.49 -1.13 7.00
C PRO A 55 -20.69 -1.39 5.50
N PRO A 56 -19.97 -2.38 4.93
CA PRO A 56 -20.31 -2.86 3.60
C PRO A 56 -21.79 -3.27 3.59
N GLU A 57 -22.58 -2.69 2.68
CA GLU A 57 -24.01 -2.96 2.61
C GLU A 57 -24.23 -4.48 2.48
N GLY A 58 -24.72 -5.11 3.55
CA GLY A 58 -25.33 -6.42 3.49
C GLY A 58 -26.81 -6.24 3.26
N ASP A 59 -27.25 -6.50 2.03
CA ASP A 59 -28.58 -6.95 1.64
C ASP A 59 -29.74 -6.44 2.52
N GLY A 60 -30.07 -5.15 2.42
CA GLY A 60 -31.44 -4.64 2.50
C GLY A 60 -32.36 -5.09 3.65
N PHE A 61 -31.87 -5.37 4.87
CA PHE A 61 -32.74 -5.65 6.02
C PHE A 61 -32.56 -4.63 7.14
N PHE A 62 -33.66 -4.02 7.57
CA PHE A 62 -33.71 -3.05 8.65
C PHE A 62 -33.34 -3.69 10.00
N GLY A 63 -32.07 -3.55 10.37
CA GLY A 63 -31.53 -3.89 11.68
C GLY A 63 -30.05 -3.54 11.63
N ALA A 64 -29.55 -2.79 12.61
CA ALA A 64 -28.17 -2.31 12.64
C ALA A 64 -27.19 -3.48 12.48
N THR A 65 -26.72 -3.72 11.26
CA THR A 65 -25.60 -4.63 11.01
C THR A 65 -24.42 -4.06 11.79
N PRO A 66 -23.78 -4.84 12.69
CA PRO A 66 -22.62 -4.36 13.40
C PRO A 66 -21.60 -3.87 12.37
N VAL A 67 -21.08 -2.66 12.57
CA VAL A 67 -19.95 -2.18 11.76
C VAL A 67 -18.86 -3.23 11.87
N ARG A 68 -18.35 -3.74 10.74
CA ARG A 68 -17.16 -4.59 10.77
C ARG A 68 -16.09 -3.83 11.53
N THR A 69 -15.61 -4.39 12.63
CA THR A 69 -14.53 -3.79 13.43
C THR A 69 -13.15 -4.26 12.96
N ALA A 70 -13.09 -5.12 11.94
CA ALA A 70 -11.87 -5.63 11.35
C ALA A 70 -11.98 -5.71 9.81
N TYR A 71 -10.96 -5.19 9.12
CA TYR A 71 -10.88 -5.14 7.67
C TYR A 71 -9.57 -5.75 7.18
N ALA A 72 -9.66 -6.54 6.11
CA ALA A 72 -8.56 -7.26 5.47
C ALA A 72 -8.12 -6.59 4.15
N ALA A 73 -7.06 -7.12 3.53
CA ALA A 73 -6.65 -6.72 2.18
C ALA A 73 -7.80 -6.91 1.19
N GLY A 74 -8.03 -5.91 0.33
CA GLY A 74 -9.11 -5.89 -0.65
C GLY A 74 -10.47 -5.42 -0.09
N ASP A 75 -10.65 -5.34 1.22
CA ASP A 75 -11.86 -4.77 1.80
C ASP A 75 -11.99 -3.28 1.47
N ARG A 76 -13.23 -2.80 1.42
CA ARG A 76 -13.56 -1.40 1.12
C ARG A 76 -14.00 -0.65 2.37
N LEU A 77 -13.14 0.21 2.89
CA LEU A 77 -13.45 1.11 3.99
C LEU A 77 -14.22 2.33 3.46
N THR A 78 -15.46 2.50 3.90
CA THR A 78 -16.38 3.49 3.33
C THR A 78 -16.80 4.51 4.39
N PHE A 79 -16.63 5.79 4.06
CA PHE A 79 -16.96 6.92 4.91
C PHE A 79 -18.12 7.70 4.30
N ARG A 80 -19.16 7.97 5.09
CA ARG A 80 -20.21 8.90 4.74
C ARG A 80 -20.00 10.21 5.48
N VAL A 81 -19.69 11.26 4.73
CA VAL A 81 -19.61 12.64 5.23
C VAL A 81 -20.98 13.29 5.07
N THR A 82 -21.50 13.84 6.16
CA THR A 82 -22.77 14.58 6.21
C THR A 82 -22.46 16.08 6.27
N PHE A 83 -23.10 16.85 5.41
CA PHE A 83 -23.04 18.31 5.39
C PHE A 83 -24.30 18.90 6.02
N THR A 84 -24.19 20.13 6.54
CA THR A 84 -25.29 20.91 7.12
C THR A 84 -26.43 21.17 6.13
N GLU A 85 -26.14 21.11 4.82
CA GLU A 85 -27.11 21.30 3.74
C GLU A 85 -26.71 20.53 2.46
N PRO A 86 -27.61 20.42 1.46
CA PRO A 86 -27.33 19.67 0.25
C PRO A 86 -26.20 20.28 -0.59
N VAL A 87 -25.24 19.44 -0.98
CA VAL A 87 -24.12 19.83 -1.82
C VAL A 87 -24.21 19.21 -3.22
N MET A 88 -23.52 19.85 -4.17
CA MET A 88 -23.24 19.38 -5.51
C MET A 88 -21.74 19.11 -5.61
N VAL A 89 -21.40 17.90 -6.02
CA VAL A 89 -20.02 17.45 -6.18
C VAL A 89 -19.64 17.41 -7.66
N SER A 90 -18.53 18.04 -8.02
CA SER A 90 -17.88 17.92 -9.33
C SER A 90 -16.48 17.33 -9.20
N GLY A 91 -16.01 16.63 -10.23
CA GLY A 91 -14.73 15.91 -10.19
C GLY A 91 -14.75 14.77 -9.17
N ARG A 92 -13.57 14.41 -8.65
CA ARG A 92 -13.39 13.31 -7.69
C ARG A 92 -12.66 13.79 -6.44
N PRO A 93 -13.36 14.44 -5.49
CA PRO A 93 -12.79 14.77 -4.18
C PRO A 93 -12.22 13.55 -3.46
N THR A 94 -11.25 13.79 -2.59
CA THR A 94 -10.61 12.78 -1.73
C THR A 94 -10.77 13.13 -0.24
N LEU A 95 -10.86 12.13 0.62
CA LEU A 95 -10.84 12.27 2.06
C LEU A 95 -9.51 11.69 2.56
N PRO A 96 -8.64 12.48 3.21
CA PRO A 96 -7.37 11.97 3.73
C PRO A 96 -7.61 11.10 4.98
N VAL A 97 -7.22 9.83 4.90
CA VAL A 97 -7.44 8.81 5.91
C VAL A 97 -6.09 8.27 6.38
N ALA A 98 -5.74 8.50 7.63
CA ALA A 98 -4.54 7.97 8.26
C ALA A 98 -4.78 6.56 8.82
N ILE A 99 -3.90 5.63 8.45
CA ILE A 99 -3.87 4.23 8.90
C ILE A 99 -2.39 3.87 9.14
N GLY A 100 -2.04 3.45 10.35
CA GLY A 100 -0.67 3.00 10.65
C GLY A 100 0.40 4.09 10.51
N GLY A 101 0.00 5.37 10.60
CA GLY A 101 0.88 6.52 10.38
C GLY A 101 1.04 6.96 8.92
N VAL A 102 0.45 6.23 7.97
CA VAL A 102 0.44 6.58 6.54
C VAL A 102 -0.92 7.19 6.18
N THR A 103 -0.93 8.27 5.39
CA THR A 103 -2.17 8.88 4.91
C THR A 103 -2.51 8.37 3.52
N HIS A 104 -3.74 7.90 3.35
CA HIS A 104 -4.33 7.42 2.11
C HIS A 104 -5.46 8.33 1.66
N ASP A 105 -5.65 8.47 0.36
CA ASP A 105 -6.75 9.25 -0.21
C ASP A 105 -7.96 8.35 -0.51
N ALA A 106 -8.96 8.36 0.38
CA ALA A 106 -10.26 7.73 0.11
C ALA A 106 -11.01 8.57 -0.91
N ALA A 107 -11.39 8.00 -2.05
CA ALA A 107 -12.00 8.78 -3.13
C ALA A 107 -13.52 8.77 -3.06
N SER A 108 -14.14 9.88 -3.44
CA SER A 108 -15.60 9.98 -3.53
C SER A 108 -16.19 8.94 -4.50
N THR A 109 -17.31 8.34 -4.10
CA THR A 109 -18.01 7.29 -4.86
C THR A 109 -19.31 7.85 -5.43
N GLY A 110 -19.24 8.36 -6.67
CA GLY A 110 -20.39 8.90 -7.40
C GLY A 110 -20.58 10.42 -7.27
N ALA A 111 -21.29 11.01 -8.24
CA ALA A 111 -21.64 12.42 -8.22
C ALA A 111 -22.89 12.63 -7.36
N SER A 112 -22.70 13.13 -6.14
CA SER A 112 -23.81 13.56 -5.28
C SER A 112 -24.47 14.80 -5.92
N ARG A 113 -25.66 14.63 -6.48
CA ARG A 113 -26.47 15.74 -7.01
C ARG A 113 -27.49 16.14 -5.95
N ARG A 114 -27.21 17.24 -5.24
CA ARG A 114 -28.11 17.83 -4.23
C ARG A 114 -28.43 16.88 -3.08
N SER A 115 -27.41 16.29 -2.48
CA SER A 115 -27.57 15.50 -1.25
C SER A 115 -26.69 16.06 -0.15
N ARG A 116 -27.12 15.90 1.10
CA ARG A 116 -26.32 16.22 2.30
C ARG A 116 -25.18 15.23 2.52
N PHE A 117 -25.14 14.14 1.74
CA PHE A 117 -24.17 13.08 1.91
C PHE A 117 -23.18 13.05 0.75
N VAL A 118 -21.91 12.89 1.08
CA VAL A 118 -20.86 12.49 0.15
C VAL A 118 -20.18 11.25 0.71
N THR A 119 -20.18 10.18 -0.07
CA THR A 119 -19.54 8.92 0.30
C THR A 119 -18.13 8.88 -0.29
N PHE A 120 -17.15 8.54 0.54
CA PHE A 120 -15.77 8.28 0.17
C PHE A 120 -15.44 6.83 0.46
N ALA A 121 -14.62 6.21 -0.36
CA ALA A 121 -14.19 4.85 -0.12
C ALA A 121 -12.71 4.66 -0.44
N LEU A 122 -12.08 3.83 0.39
CA LEU A 122 -10.71 3.36 0.25
C LEU A 122 -10.75 1.84 0.13
N THR A 123 -10.23 1.30 -0.96
CA THR A 123 -9.91 -0.13 -1.03
C THR A 123 -8.57 -0.34 -0.37
N LEU A 124 -8.51 -1.21 0.63
CA LEU A 124 -7.28 -1.49 1.37
C LEU A 124 -6.36 -2.33 0.50
N THR A 125 -5.13 -1.85 0.33
CA THR A 125 -4.06 -2.62 -0.31
C THR A 125 -3.39 -3.54 0.71
N GLU A 126 -2.64 -4.53 0.22
CA GLU A 126 -1.80 -5.37 1.08
C GLU A 126 -0.80 -4.52 1.91
N ASP A 127 -0.38 -5.08 3.05
CA ASP A 127 0.55 -4.50 4.01
C ASP A 127 0.10 -3.22 4.73
N VAL A 128 -1.18 -2.84 4.59
CA VAL A 128 -1.78 -1.77 5.41
C VAL A 128 -2.27 -2.36 6.74
N GLY A 129 -1.87 -1.77 7.86
CA GLY A 129 -2.29 -2.26 9.18
C GLY A 129 -2.35 -1.16 10.22
N ASP A 130 -3.42 -1.18 11.02
CA ASP A 130 -3.52 -0.41 12.26
C ASP A 130 -4.49 -1.09 13.23
N ALA A 131 -3.97 -1.56 14.36
CA ALA A 131 -4.78 -2.12 15.43
C ALA A 131 -5.44 -1.06 16.33
N ARG A 132 -5.03 0.22 16.22
CA ARG A 132 -5.48 1.30 17.12
C ARG A 132 -6.71 2.03 16.60
N GLY A 133 -6.98 1.99 15.29
CA GLY A 133 -8.09 2.72 14.68
C GLY A 133 -7.71 3.34 13.35
N VAL A 134 -8.65 4.11 12.83
CA VAL A 134 -8.48 4.91 11.61
C VAL A 134 -8.80 6.37 11.92
N ARG A 135 -8.11 7.31 11.28
CA ARG A 135 -8.35 8.75 11.49
C ARG A 135 -8.58 9.49 10.18
N VAL A 136 -9.56 10.38 10.14
CA VAL A 136 -9.62 11.43 9.11
C VAL A 136 -8.61 12.51 9.47
N ALA A 137 -7.59 12.65 8.62
CA ALA A 137 -6.34 13.33 8.95
C ALA A 137 -6.34 14.82 8.54
N GLY A 138 -7.36 15.31 7.86
CA GLY A 138 -7.39 16.68 7.37
C GLY A 138 -8.57 16.99 6.46
N PRO A 139 -8.56 18.16 5.81
CA PRO A 139 -9.68 18.60 4.99
C PRO A 139 -9.87 17.74 3.75
N ILE A 140 -11.11 17.64 3.25
CA ILE A 140 -11.42 17.00 1.97
C ILE A 140 -10.55 17.62 0.85
N GLY A 141 -9.75 16.80 0.20
CA GLY A 141 -8.93 17.14 -0.96
C GLY A 141 -9.78 17.36 -2.21
N LEU A 142 -9.40 18.35 -3.01
CA LEU A 142 -10.06 18.71 -4.27
C LEU A 142 -9.07 18.68 -5.45
N PRO A 143 -8.53 17.49 -5.80
CA PRO A 143 -7.58 17.39 -6.90
C PRO A 143 -8.25 17.68 -8.24
N ASN A 144 -7.46 18.14 -9.22
CA ASN A 144 -7.85 18.26 -10.63
C ASN A 144 -9.14 19.08 -10.86
N GLY A 145 -9.34 20.15 -10.07
CA GLY A 145 -10.50 21.04 -10.21
C GLY A 145 -11.81 20.47 -9.65
N ALA A 146 -11.74 19.42 -8.82
CA ALA A 146 -12.90 18.94 -8.08
C ALA A 146 -13.51 20.05 -7.21
N SER A 147 -14.83 20.00 -6.97
CA SER A 147 -15.50 20.97 -6.10
C SER A 147 -16.66 20.36 -5.33
N ILE A 148 -16.97 20.96 -4.20
CA ILE A 148 -18.15 20.69 -3.38
C ILE A 148 -18.77 22.04 -3.10
N ARG A 149 -19.97 22.28 -3.63
CA ARG A 149 -20.67 23.57 -3.52
C ARG A 149 -22.14 23.38 -3.20
N ASP A 150 -22.78 24.32 -2.53
CA ASP A 150 -24.24 24.36 -2.43
C ASP A 150 -24.90 24.73 -3.78
N ALA A 151 -26.23 24.85 -3.79
CA ALA A 151 -26.98 25.29 -4.97
C ALA A 151 -26.76 26.77 -5.35
N ALA A 152 -26.33 27.61 -4.41
CA ALA A 152 -26.03 29.03 -4.63
C ALA A 152 -24.59 29.27 -5.13
N GLY A 153 -23.74 28.23 -5.14
CA GLY A 153 -22.36 28.25 -5.60
C GLY A 153 -21.32 28.42 -4.48
N HIS A 154 -21.70 28.50 -3.21
CA HIS A 154 -20.77 28.64 -2.09
C HIS A 154 -19.95 27.36 -1.91
N PRO A 155 -18.61 27.45 -1.79
CA PRO A 155 -17.77 26.28 -1.55
C PRO A 155 -17.97 25.77 -0.13
N ALA A 156 -18.00 24.44 0.03
CA ALA A 156 -18.12 23.83 1.36
C ALA A 156 -16.89 24.11 2.24
N GLU A 157 -17.11 24.24 3.54
CA GLU A 157 -16.08 24.07 4.55
C GLU A 157 -15.69 22.59 4.64
N ARG A 158 -14.39 22.31 4.51
CA ARG A 158 -13.89 20.94 4.28
C ARG A 158 -13.10 20.36 5.44
N ALA A 159 -12.74 21.19 6.42
CA ALA A 159 -11.86 20.80 7.52
C ALA A 159 -12.63 19.96 8.53
N ALA A 160 -12.17 18.74 8.74
CA ALA A 160 -12.62 17.86 9.82
C ALA A 160 -11.46 16.97 10.23
N SER A 161 -11.41 16.61 11.51
CA SER A 161 -10.59 15.50 11.99
C SER A 161 -11.44 14.67 12.93
N GLU A 162 -11.52 13.38 12.64
CA GLU A 162 -12.36 12.45 13.39
C GLU A 162 -11.62 11.12 13.53
N ASP A 163 -11.57 10.60 14.75
CA ASP A 163 -10.94 9.33 15.09
C ASP A 163 -12.01 8.24 15.17
N PHE A 164 -11.70 7.09 14.60
CA PHE A 164 -12.53 5.88 14.63
C PHE A 164 -11.78 4.79 15.42
N PRO A 165 -11.71 4.91 16.76
CA PRO A 165 -11.11 3.87 17.59
C PRO A 165 -11.92 2.57 17.50
N GLY A 166 -11.23 1.43 17.48
CA GLY A 166 -11.87 0.11 17.38
C GLY A 166 -12.10 -0.39 15.95
N VAL A 167 -11.77 0.41 14.93
CA VAL A 167 -11.63 -0.09 13.56
C VAL A 167 -10.23 -0.65 13.39
N VAL A 168 -10.13 -1.98 13.38
CA VAL A 168 -8.88 -2.69 13.13
C VAL A 168 -8.70 -2.85 11.64
N ILE A 169 -7.56 -2.40 11.13
CA ILE A 169 -7.10 -2.71 9.78
C ILE A 169 -5.97 -3.72 9.92
N ASP A 170 -6.10 -4.85 9.26
CA ASP A 170 -5.03 -5.83 9.15
C ASP A 170 -5.13 -6.43 7.76
N ALA A 171 -4.41 -5.83 6.82
CA ALA A 171 -4.23 -6.28 5.45
C ALA A 171 -2.88 -6.99 5.26
N THR A 172 -2.30 -7.54 6.34
CA THR A 172 -1.04 -8.27 6.30
C THR A 172 -1.28 -9.77 6.30
N GLY A 173 -0.68 -10.48 5.34
CA GLY A 173 -0.67 -11.93 5.31
C GLY A 173 0.26 -12.55 6.36
N PRO A 174 0.05 -13.83 6.71
CA PRO A 174 0.99 -14.53 7.58
C PRO A 174 2.36 -14.67 6.91
N ARG A 175 3.44 -14.53 7.67
CA ARG A 175 4.83 -14.61 7.15
C ARG A 175 5.56 -15.80 7.75
N VAL A 176 6.30 -16.53 6.92
CA VAL A 176 7.18 -17.61 7.41
C VAL A 176 8.33 -16.97 8.19
N THR A 177 8.58 -17.47 9.39
CA THR A 177 9.67 -17.00 10.26
C THR A 177 10.77 -18.03 10.42
N ARG A 178 10.45 -19.33 10.27
CA ARG A 178 11.42 -20.41 10.44
C ARG A 178 10.95 -21.72 9.82
N PHE A 179 11.89 -22.42 9.18
CA PHE A 179 11.82 -23.87 8.95
C PHE A 179 12.67 -24.58 10.02
N SER A 180 12.14 -25.65 10.63
CA SER A 180 12.95 -26.50 11.53
C SER A 180 13.92 -27.37 10.72
N GLU A 181 14.93 -27.92 11.39
CA GLU A 181 15.65 -29.07 10.82
C GLU A 181 14.67 -30.25 10.65
N PRO A 182 14.83 -31.07 9.60
CA PRO A 182 14.08 -32.31 9.47
C PRO A 182 14.45 -33.29 10.59
N ILE A 183 13.44 -33.93 11.17
CA ILE A 183 13.63 -34.99 12.17
C ILE A 183 13.28 -36.33 11.52
N VAL A 184 14.20 -37.28 11.58
CA VAL A 184 13.98 -38.65 11.10
C VAL A 184 13.72 -39.59 12.28
N SER A 185 12.53 -40.18 12.33
CA SER A 185 12.19 -41.17 13.35
C SER A 185 12.88 -42.52 13.12
N ALA A 186 12.88 -43.39 14.13
CA ALA A 186 13.39 -44.77 14.02
C ALA A 186 12.72 -45.62 12.92
N ARG A 187 11.50 -45.24 12.48
CA ARG A 187 10.78 -45.88 11.37
C ARG A 187 11.01 -45.19 10.01
N GLY A 188 11.98 -44.27 9.93
CA GLY A 188 12.31 -43.51 8.73
C GLY A 188 11.32 -42.39 8.38
N ARG A 189 10.24 -42.20 9.14
CA ARG A 189 9.32 -41.06 8.93
C ARG A 189 10.07 -39.76 9.16
N VAL A 190 9.97 -38.84 8.21
CA VAL A 190 10.57 -37.51 8.28
C VAL A 190 9.49 -36.51 8.69
N THR A 191 9.79 -35.61 9.62
CA THR A 191 8.90 -34.52 10.02
C THR A 191 9.63 -33.18 10.01
N LEU A 192 8.93 -32.12 9.67
CA LEU A 192 9.43 -30.75 9.68
C LEU A 192 8.33 -29.79 10.13
N ASP A 193 8.69 -28.81 10.95
CA ASP A 193 7.80 -27.75 11.38
C ASP A 193 8.13 -26.43 10.68
N VAL A 194 7.10 -25.72 10.20
CA VAL A 194 7.18 -24.36 9.68
C VAL A 194 6.49 -23.43 10.65
N THR A 195 7.20 -22.39 11.10
CA THR A 195 6.68 -21.40 12.04
C THR A 195 6.37 -20.09 11.33
N PHE A 196 5.21 -19.53 11.63
CA PHE A 196 4.72 -18.24 11.13
C PHE A 196 4.66 -17.21 12.26
N ASP A 197 4.63 -15.93 11.90
CA ASP A 197 4.45 -14.80 12.83
C ASP A 197 3.07 -14.80 13.52
N GLY A 198 2.05 -15.30 12.83
CA GLY A 198 0.68 -15.39 13.30
C GLY A 198 0.04 -16.77 13.08
N PRO A 199 -1.15 -17.01 13.68
CA PRO A 199 -1.93 -18.21 13.41
C PRO A 199 -2.35 -18.32 11.94
N VAL A 200 -2.16 -19.50 11.34
CA VAL A 200 -2.46 -19.76 9.93
C VAL A 200 -3.53 -20.82 9.77
N ARG A 201 -4.58 -20.53 9.01
CA ARG A 201 -5.59 -21.49 8.60
C ARG A 201 -5.22 -22.09 7.25
N VAL A 202 -5.21 -23.42 7.20
CA VAL A 202 -4.86 -24.19 6.02
C VAL A 202 -6.11 -24.75 5.35
N THR A 203 -6.18 -24.63 4.02
CA THR A 203 -7.07 -25.44 3.17
C THR A 203 -6.25 -26.19 2.13
N GLY A 204 -6.75 -27.33 1.64
CA GLY A 204 -6.03 -28.18 0.68
C GLY A 204 -4.79 -28.85 1.28
N ALA A 205 -3.83 -29.20 0.43
CA ALA A 205 -2.63 -29.95 0.81
C ALA A 205 -1.34 -29.22 0.41
N PRO A 206 -0.90 -28.22 1.21
CA PRO A 206 0.43 -27.64 1.07
C PRO A 206 1.53 -28.69 1.17
N ILE A 207 2.65 -28.45 0.50
CA ILE A 207 3.80 -29.35 0.50
C ILE A 207 5.12 -28.58 0.70
N ILE A 208 6.17 -29.30 1.11
CA ILE A 208 7.54 -28.77 1.13
C ILE A 208 8.42 -29.72 0.31
N PRO A 209 9.05 -29.23 -0.77
CA PRO A 209 10.02 -30.02 -1.53
C PRO A 209 11.24 -30.38 -0.67
N PHE A 210 11.70 -31.62 -0.78
CA PHE A 210 12.94 -32.09 -0.15
C PHE A 210 13.51 -33.28 -0.92
N SER A 211 14.61 -33.86 -0.47
CA SER A 211 15.17 -35.08 -1.07
C SER A 211 15.50 -36.17 -0.04
N VAL A 212 15.41 -37.42 -0.51
CA VAL A 212 15.93 -38.61 0.19
C VAL A 212 16.92 -39.28 -0.74
N LEU A 213 18.18 -39.41 -0.33
CA LEU A 213 19.26 -39.95 -1.15
C LEU A 213 19.41 -39.21 -2.50
N GLY A 214 19.23 -37.89 -2.49
CA GLY A 214 19.24 -37.05 -3.69
C GLY A 214 18.01 -37.19 -4.59
N VAL A 215 17.07 -38.10 -4.27
CA VAL A 215 15.85 -38.25 -5.05
C VAL A 215 14.78 -37.27 -4.54
N PRO A 216 14.18 -36.43 -5.41
CA PRO A 216 13.14 -35.49 -5.01
C PRO A 216 11.91 -36.17 -4.39
N ARG A 217 11.45 -35.62 -3.28
CA ARG A 217 10.28 -36.01 -2.52
C ARG A 217 9.55 -34.75 -2.04
N ARG A 218 8.43 -34.94 -1.36
CA ARG A 218 7.66 -33.86 -0.75
C ARG A 218 7.23 -34.25 0.65
N LEU A 219 7.38 -33.33 1.59
CA LEU A 219 6.70 -33.41 2.87
C LEU A 219 5.28 -32.89 2.65
N GLU A 220 4.29 -33.61 3.15
CA GLU A 220 2.87 -33.24 3.03
C GLU A 220 2.39 -32.64 4.36
N TYR A 221 1.52 -31.64 4.28
CA TYR A 221 0.89 -31.04 5.44
C TYR A 221 0.13 -32.10 6.26
N VAL A 222 0.34 -32.13 7.58
CA VAL A 222 -0.33 -33.10 8.47
C VAL A 222 -1.10 -32.46 9.63
N ALA A 223 -0.65 -31.32 10.18
CA ALA A 223 -1.30 -30.72 11.36
C ALA A 223 -0.90 -29.24 11.58
N GLY A 224 -1.64 -28.56 12.46
CA GLY A 224 -1.27 -27.22 12.97
C GLY A 224 -2.12 -26.06 12.45
N SER A 225 -3.19 -26.32 11.68
CA SER A 225 -4.12 -25.29 11.18
C SER A 225 -4.76 -24.54 12.36
N GLY A 226 -4.80 -23.22 12.29
CA GLY A 226 -5.23 -22.33 13.37
C GLY A 226 -4.13 -22.01 14.40
N SER A 227 -2.90 -22.50 14.21
CA SER A 227 -1.75 -22.22 15.07
C SER A 227 -0.62 -21.52 14.30
N ARG A 228 0.42 -21.06 15.01
CA ARG A 228 1.63 -20.49 14.40
C ARG A 228 2.55 -21.54 13.77
N THR A 229 2.37 -22.82 14.06
CA THR A 229 3.29 -23.86 13.62
C THR A 229 2.54 -24.91 12.82
N LEU A 230 2.90 -25.04 11.54
CA LEU A 230 2.39 -26.09 10.67
C LEU A 230 3.38 -27.24 10.65
N ARG A 231 2.89 -28.47 10.82
CA ARG A 231 3.70 -29.69 10.74
C ARG A 231 3.50 -30.36 9.40
N PHE A 232 4.62 -30.75 8.80
CA PHE A 232 4.71 -31.50 7.56
C PHE A 232 5.41 -32.83 7.81
N ALA A 233 5.07 -33.85 7.02
CA ALA A 233 5.69 -35.16 7.17
C ALA A 233 5.78 -35.94 5.86
N TYR A 234 6.71 -36.89 5.84
CA TYR A 234 6.90 -37.84 4.75
C TYR A 234 6.96 -39.26 5.30
N ALA A 235 6.17 -40.14 4.68
CA ALA A 235 6.25 -41.58 4.90
C ALA A 235 7.17 -42.22 3.84
N PRO A 236 8.22 -42.96 4.22
CA PRO A 236 9.15 -43.57 3.27
C PRO A 236 8.46 -44.54 2.33
N ARG A 237 8.90 -44.58 1.07
CA ARG A 237 8.48 -45.64 0.15
C ARG A 237 9.12 -46.98 0.52
N PRO A 238 8.54 -48.13 0.11
CA PRO A 238 9.18 -49.43 0.31
C PRO A 238 10.64 -49.44 -0.18
N GLY A 239 11.56 -49.85 0.68
CA GLY A 239 13.00 -49.89 0.40
C GLY A 239 13.76 -48.58 0.70
N GLU A 240 13.08 -47.45 0.90
CA GLU A 240 13.75 -46.23 1.35
C GLU A 240 14.09 -46.30 2.84
N ARG A 241 15.30 -45.88 3.18
CA ARG A 241 15.78 -45.76 4.56
C ARG A 241 16.29 -44.34 4.81
N PRO A 242 15.39 -43.37 5.03
CA PRO A 242 15.81 -42.02 5.41
C PRO A 242 16.58 -42.04 6.72
N SER A 243 17.56 -41.14 6.81
CA SER A 243 18.41 -40.87 7.97
C SER A 243 18.89 -39.43 7.87
N ASP A 244 19.46 -38.89 8.94
CA ASP A 244 19.90 -37.49 8.98
C ASP A 244 20.93 -37.15 7.88
N SER A 245 21.73 -38.13 7.43
CA SER A 245 22.69 -37.94 6.33
C SER A 245 22.12 -38.11 4.93
N THR A 246 20.88 -38.59 4.80
CA THR A 246 20.25 -38.89 3.51
C THR A 246 19.06 -38.00 3.21
N VAL A 247 18.53 -37.32 4.22
CA VAL A 247 17.47 -36.30 4.08
C VAL A 247 18.12 -34.94 3.88
N ALA A 248 17.73 -34.23 2.84
CA ALA A 248 18.18 -32.86 2.60
C ALA A 248 17.02 -31.97 2.16
N LEU A 249 16.93 -30.78 2.77
CA LEU A 249 16.14 -29.67 2.25
C LEU A 249 16.94 -28.95 1.15
N PRO A 250 16.25 -28.27 0.21
CA PRO A 250 16.93 -27.31 -0.65
C PRO A 250 17.55 -26.18 0.20
N GLU A 251 18.54 -25.48 -0.34
CA GLU A 251 19.19 -24.35 0.33
C GLU A 251 18.18 -23.26 0.74
N ALA A 252 17.17 -23.04 -0.10
CA ALA A 252 16.02 -22.20 0.18
C ALA A 252 14.75 -23.08 0.26
N PRO A 253 14.36 -23.56 1.45
CA PRO A 253 13.11 -24.29 1.62
C PRO A 253 11.91 -23.36 1.38
N ALA A 254 10.86 -23.94 0.80
CA ALA A 254 9.65 -23.23 0.42
C ALA A 254 8.41 -24.02 0.81
N VAL A 255 7.36 -23.33 1.22
CA VAL A 255 6.02 -23.92 1.31
C VAL A 255 5.31 -23.73 -0.03
N VAL A 256 5.11 -24.83 -0.76
CA VAL A 256 4.44 -24.82 -2.06
C VAL A 256 2.94 -25.09 -1.87
N LEU A 257 2.11 -24.29 -2.54
CA LEU A 257 0.64 -24.39 -2.51
C LEU A 257 0.07 -24.97 -3.81
N PRO A 258 0.08 -26.31 -4.00
CA PRO A 258 -0.51 -26.93 -5.19
C PRO A 258 -2.04 -26.80 -5.21
N GLY A 259 -2.62 -26.86 -6.42
CA GLY A 259 -4.04 -26.58 -6.73
C GLY A 259 -5.05 -26.78 -5.60
N GLY A 260 -5.66 -25.67 -5.16
CA GLY A 260 -6.65 -25.62 -4.08
C GLY A 260 -6.07 -25.48 -2.68
N ALA A 261 -4.75 -25.62 -2.50
CA ALA A 261 -4.08 -25.30 -1.25
C ALA A 261 -4.09 -23.79 -1.00
N SER A 262 -4.32 -23.40 0.26
CA SER A 262 -4.28 -22.01 0.69
C SER A 262 -3.81 -21.91 2.11
N LEU A 263 -3.07 -20.85 2.38
CA LEU A 263 -2.76 -20.37 3.71
C LEU A 263 -3.40 -19.00 3.85
N VAL A 264 -4.18 -18.80 4.89
CA VAL A 264 -4.73 -17.49 5.25
C VAL A 264 -4.62 -17.27 6.75
N ASP A 265 -4.56 -16.01 7.17
CA ASP A 265 -4.72 -15.67 8.58
C ASP A 265 -6.21 -15.77 9.03
N ARG A 266 -6.55 -15.14 10.15
CA ARG A 266 -7.93 -15.12 10.68
C ARG A 266 -8.88 -14.20 9.91
N LEU A 267 -8.37 -13.21 9.22
CA LEU A 267 -9.15 -12.23 8.45
C LEU A 267 -9.23 -12.59 6.96
N GLY A 268 -8.47 -13.58 6.51
CA GLY A 268 -8.47 -14.08 5.13
C GLY A 268 -7.28 -13.59 4.32
N ASN A 269 -6.32 -12.87 4.91
CA ASN A 269 -5.14 -12.39 4.21
C ASN A 269 -4.21 -13.56 3.85
N ARG A 270 -3.65 -13.52 2.65
CA ARG A 270 -2.75 -14.55 2.10
C ARG A 270 -1.29 -14.17 2.35
N PRO A 271 -0.39 -15.16 2.56
CA PRO A 271 1.04 -14.88 2.67
C PRO A 271 1.55 -14.20 1.40
N ARG A 272 2.44 -13.24 1.58
CA ARG A 272 3.07 -12.52 0.47
C ARG A 272 4.20 -13.34 -0.16
N SER A 273 4.98 -14.00 0.68
CA SER A 273 6.03 -14.94 0.29
C SER A 273 6.03 -16.16 1.22
N LEU A 274 6.44 -17.30 0.65
CA LEU A 274 6.59 -18.61 1.26
C LEU A 274 7.93 -19.28 0.88
N ALA A 275 8.76 -18.62 0.08
CA ALA A 275 10.06 -19.07 -0.38
C ALA A 275 11.07 -17.92 -0.34
N SER A 276 12.34 -18.18 0.05
CA SER A 276 13.40 -17.17 -0.10
C SER A 276 13.77 -16.98 -1.58
N PRO A 277 14.26 -15.78 -1.97
CA PRO A 277 14.95 -15.58 -3.23
C PRO A 277 16.11 -16.54 -3.44
N THR A 278 16.31 -16.96 -4.68
CA THR A 278 17.37 -17.87 -5.12
C THR A 278 18.14 -17.29 -6.30
N ALA A 279 19.28 -17.90 -6.62
CA ALA A 279 20.07 -17.60 -7.82
C ALA A 279 20.37 -16.08 -7.99
N ILE A 280 21.00 -15.48 -6.97
CA ILE A 280 21.49 -14.10 -7.08
C ILE A 280 22.51 -14.01 -8.22
N MET A 281 22.22 -13.15 -9.18
CA MET A 281 23.08 -12.84 -10.32
C MET A 281 23.43 -11.36 -10.32
N LEU A 282 24.63 -11.03 -10.81
CA LEU A 282 25.05 -9.66 -11.09
C LEU A 282 25.25 -9.52 -12.60
N THR A 283 24.36 -8.80 -13.27
CA THR A 283 24.50 -8.53 -14.71
C THR A 283 25.48 -7.38 -14.93
N ALA A 284 26.27 -7.49 -16.00
CA ALA A 284 27.36 -6.55 -16.33
C ALA A 284 28.41 -6.43 -15.21
N ALA A 285 28.80 -7.55 -14.58
CA ALA A 285 29.75 -7.63 -13.47
C ALA A 285 31.18 -7.20 -13.84
N GLY A 286 31.41 -5.90 -13.98
CA GLY A 286 32.71 -5.33 -14.28
C GLY A 286 32.72 -3.84 -13.95
N ALA A 287 33.76 -3.40 -13.24
CA ALA A 287 34.08 -1.99 -13.10
C ALA A 287 35.17 -1.64 -14.12
N SER A 288 35.05 -0.50 -14.80
CA SER A 288 36.18 0.04 -15.55
C SER A 288 37.30 0.39 -14.57
N GLU A 289 38.55 0.15 -14.96
CA GLU A 289 39.66 0.80 -14.28
C GLU A 289 39.54 2.32 -14.39
N ASN A 290 40.15 3.05 -13.45
CA ASN A 290 40.09 4.51 -13.40
C ASN A 290 38.64 5.05 -13.39
N ASN A 291 37.72 4.27 -12.83
CA ASN A 291 36.31 4.64 -12.73
C ASN A 291 36.09 5.87 -11.84
N ASP A 292 34.98 6.55 -12.07
CA ASP A 292 34.46 7.53 -11.12
C ASP A 292 33.91 6.87 -9.85
N LEU A 293 33.91 7.62 -8.75
CA LEU A 293 33.18 7.21 -7.54
C LEU A 293 31.68 7.13 -7.83
N GLY A 294 31.04 6.04 -7.42
CA GLY A 294 29.64 5.76 -7.72
C GLY A 294 29.40 5.13 -9.10
N ALA A 295 30.46 4.82 -9.86
CA ALA A 295 30.32 4.11 -11.12
C ALA A 295 29.58 2.77 -10.94
N LEU A 296 28.70 2.46 -11.90
CA LEU A 296 27.96 1.21 -11.92
C LEU A 296 28.90 0.04 -12.20
N VAL A 297 28.95 -0.91 -11.28
CA VAL A 297 29.71 -2.17 -11.41
C VAL A 297 28.83 -3.30 -11.93
N GLY A 298 27.52 -3.21 -11.71
CA GLY A 298 26.56 -4.18 -12.23
C GLY A 298 25.19 -4.02 -11.59
N THR A 299 24.22 -4.80 -12.06
CA THR A 299 22.85 -4.78 -11.51
C THR A 299 22.46 -6.18 -11.02
N PHE A 300 21.98 -6.26 -9.78
CA PHE A 300 21.52 -7.51 -9.19
C PHE A 300 20.17 -7.95 -9.75
N SER A 301 20.03 -9.27 -9.90
CA SER A 301 18.77 -9.97 -10.06
C SER A 301 18.79 -11.24 -9.23
N ALA A 302 17.60 -11.71 -8.85
CA ALA A 302 17.40 -13.00 -8.19
C ALA A 302 16.07 -13.55 -8.66
N SER A 303 15.92 -14.87 -8.58
CA SER A 303 14.69 -15.58 -8.93
C SER A 303 13.96 -15.94 -7.65
N ASP A 304 12.67 -15.65 -7.57
CA ASP A 304 11.84 -16.02 -6.44
C ASP A 304 10.84 -17.13 -6.84
N PRO A 305 10.84 -18.29 -6.16
CA PRO A 305 9.92 -19.39 -6.47
C PRO A 305 8.43 -19.03 -6.31
N ASP A 306 8.09 -18.00 -5.54
CA ASP A 306 6.69 -17.59 -5.32
C ASP A 306 6.09 -16.90 -6.56
N GLY A 307 6.92 -16.41 -7.51
CA GLY A 307 6.51 -16.08 -8.88
C GLY A 307 5.92 -14.68 -9.12
N ASN A 308 6.01 -13.73 -8.17
CA ASN A 308 5.05 -12.62 -8.13
C ASN A 308 5.58 -11.20 -8.40
N GLY A 309 6.76 -11.04 -9.00
CA GLY A 309 7.32 -9.68 -9.17
C GLY A 309 7.61 -9.00 -7.83
N ASP A 310 7.92 -9.81 -6.80
CA ASP A 310 8.32 -9.33 -5.49
C ASP A 310 9.50 -8.37 -5.60
N LEU A 311 9.42 -7.30 -4.83
CA LEU A 311 10.53 -6.39 -4.67
C LEU A 311 11.60 -7.10 -3.84
N ILE A 312 12.68 -7.48 -4.51
CA ILE A 312 13.85 -8.06 -3.86
C ILE A 312 14.80 -6.93 -3.45
N ALA A 313 15.08 -6.84 -2.16
CA ALA A 313 16.08 -5.96 -1.59
C ALA A 313 17.45 -6.66 -1.56
N TYR A 314 18.52 -5.91 -1.85
CA TYR A 314 19.89 -6.44 -1.85
C TYR A 314 20.75 -5.70 -0.83
N GLU A 315 21.56 -6.45 -0.09
CA GLU A 315 22.45 -5.90 0.95
C GLU A 315 23.81 -6.61 0.95
N LEU A 316 24.88 -5.85 1.17
CA LEU A 316 26.21 -6.41 1.43
C LEU A 316 26.27 -6.93 2.87
N VAL A 317 26.58 -8.21 3.05
CA VAL A 317 26.60 -8.86 4.36
C VAL A 317 27.98 -9.43 4.69
N PRO A 318 28.37 -9.51 5.98
CA PRO A 318 29.69 -10.00 6.36
C PRO A 318 29.84 -11.53 6.18
N GLY A 319 31.09 -12.01 6.26
CA GLY A 319 31.47 -13.42 6.30
C GLY A 319 32.38 -13.83 5.15
N VAL A 320 32.50 -15.13 4.90
CA VAL A 320 33.38 -15.66 3.83
C VAL A 320 33.00 -15.06 2.48
N GLY A 321 34.00 -14.54 1.75
CA GLY A 321 33.82 -13.89 0.45
C GLY A 321 33.38 -12.41 0.52
N ALA A 322 33.34 -11.81 1.71
CA ALA A 322 32.96 -10.41 1.92
C ALA A 322 34.18 -9.45 1.98
N ASP A 323 35.37 -9.91 1.61
CA ASP A 323 36.65 -9.22 1.86
C ASP A 323 36.68 -7.81 1.26
N ASP A 324 35.99 -7.59 0.14
CA ASP A 324 35.97 -6.33 -0.58
C ASP A 324 34.65 -5.57 -0.44
N ASN A 325 33.73 -5.98 0.45
CA ASN A 325 32.42 -5.32 0.61
C ASN A 325 32.55 -3.80 0.82
N SER A 326 33.58 -3.32 1.51
CA SER A 326 33.78 -1.88 1.75
C SER A 326 34.12 -1.07 0.51
N LEU A 327 34.53 -1.71 -0.59
CA LEU A 327 34.86 -1.07 -1.87
C LEU A 327 33.62 -0.83 -2.75
N PHE A 328 32.44 -1.26 -2.28
CA PHE A 328 31.19 -1.17 -3.00
C PHE A 328 30.06 -0.66 -2.11
N ARG A 329 29.00 -0.18 -2.75
CA ARG A 329 27.71 0.10 -2.13
C ARG A 329 26.58 -0.40 -3.02
N ILE A 330 25.43 -0.68 -2.42
CA ILE A 330 24.22 -1.06 -3.16
C ILE A 330 23.22 0.10 -3.11
N SER A 331 22.74 0.52 -4.27
CA SER A 331 21.67 1.51 -4.42
C SER A 331 20.50 0.88 -5.20
N GLY A 332 19.45 0.49 -4.48
CA GLY A 332 18.38 -0.34 -5.02
C GLY A 332 18.91 -1.69 -5.49
N ARG A 333 19.03 -1.88 -6.80
CA ARG A 333 19.59 -3.10 -7.42
C ARG A 333 21.00 -2.89 -7.98
N ARG A 334 21.54 -1.68 -7.91
CA ARG A 334 22.82 -1.32 -8.54
C ARG A 334 23.96 -1.53 -7.56
N LEU A 335 24.96 -2.28 -7.96
CA LEU A 335 26.26 -2.31 -7.29
C LEU A 335 27.10 -1.14 -7.82
N GLU A 336 27.56 -0.28 -6.94
CA GLU A 336 28.32 0.93 -7.30
C GLU A 336 29.67 0.93 -6.58
N ALA A 337 30.72 1.36 -7.29
CA ALA A 337 32.07 1.47 -6.74
C ALA A 337 32.18 2.62 -5.74
N THR A 338 32.85 2.41 -4.61
CA THR A 338 33.18 3.48 -3.63
C THR A 338 34.65 3.87 -3.69
N THR A 339 35.41 3.26 -4.58
CA THR A 339 36.83 3.54 -4.85
C THR A 339 37.08 3.60 -6.35
N ILE A 340 38.27 4.06 -6.71
CA ILE A 340 38.82 3.98 -8.06
C ILE A 340 39.64 2.68 -8.15
N PHE A 341 39.41 1.87 -9.17
CA PHE A 341 40.10 0.59 -9.38
C PHE A 341 41.30 0.74 -10.32
N ASP A 342 42.33 -0.07 -10.06
CA ASP A 342 43.57 -0.20 -10.82
C ASP A 342 43.73 -1.70 -11.15
N TYR A 343 43.63 -2.03 -12.44
CA TYR A 343 43.57 -3.41 -12.91
C TYR A 343 44.92 -4.11 -12.77
N GLU A 344 46.02 -3.41 -13.06
CA GLU A 344 47.40 -3.89 -12.92
C GLU A 344 47.71 -4.25 -11.47
N ARG A 345 47.13 -3.54 -10.52
CA ARG A 345 47.24 -3.85 -9.09
C ARG A 345 46.37 -5.05 -8.70
N ARG A 346 45.09 -5.06 -9.10
CA ARG A 346 44.14 -6.10 -8.70
C ARG A 346 42.97 -6.20 -9.67
N ALA A 347 42.87 -7.36 -10.32
CA ALA A 347 41.84 -7.65 -11.32
C ALA A 347 40.55 -8.28 -10.76
N THR A 348 40.58 -8.82 -9.53
CA THR A 348 39.45 -9.59 -8.97
C THR A 348 39.09 -9.16 -7.55
N TYR A 349 37.80 -9.05 -7.29
CA TYR A 349 37.23 -8.62 -6.01
C TYR A 349 36.12 -9.60 -5.61
N SER A 350 35.94 -9.76 -4.31
CA SER A 350 34.95 -10.66 -3.72
C SER A 350 33.97 -9.87 -2.84
N ILE A 351 32.68 -10.07 -3.10
CA ILE A 351 31.61 -9.50 -2.28
C ILE A 351 30.64 -10.60 -1.86
N ARG A 352 29.98 -10.37 -0.75
CA ARG A 352 28.89 -11.23 -0.26
C ARG A 352 27.61 -10.44 -0.16
N VAL A 353 26.58 -10.94 -0.82
CA VAL A 353 25.29 -10.26 -0.99
C VAL A 353 24.17 -11.14 -0.46
N ARG A 354 23.23 -10.54 0.27
CA ARG A 354 21.95 -11.14 0.65
C ARG A 354 20.86 -10.52 -0.21
N ALA A 355 19.96 -11.37 -0.73
CA ALA A 355 18.72 -10.96 -1.36
C ALA A 355 17.57 -11.25 -0.38
N THR A 356 16.65 -10.32 -0.19
CA THR A 356 15.51 -10.49 0.71
C THR A 356 14.24 -10.11 -0.03
N ASP A 357 13.25 -10.99 -0.01
CA ASP A 357 11.96 -10.72 -0.64
C ASP A 357 11.09 -9.75 0.19
N SER A 358 9.89 -9.51 -0.32
CA SER A 358 8.90 -8.64 0.27
C SER A 358 8.21 -9.24 1.52
N GLY A 359 8.35 -10.55 1.75
CA GLY A 359 7.91 -11.27 2.94
C GLY A 359 8.97 -11.33 4.04
N GLY A 360 10.21 -10.94 3.75
CA GLY A 360 11.34 -10.92 4.67
C GLY A 360 12.18 -12.20 4.66
N LEU A 361 11.95 -13.13 3.73
CA LEU A 361 12.78 -14.32 3.57
C LEU A 361 14.02 -13.98 2.74
N ALA A 362 15.16 -14.58 3.09
CA ALA A 362 16.47 -14.24 2.55
C ALA A 362 17.40 -15.45 2.42
#